data_AF-A0A938W8Y4-F1
#
_entry.id   AF-A0A938W8Y4-F1
#
_cell.length_a   1.000
_cell.length_b   1.000
_cell.length_c   1.000
_cell.angle_alpha   90.00
_cell.angle_beta   90.00
_cell.angle_gamma   90.00
#
_symmetry.space_group_name_H-M   'P 1'
#
loop_
_entity.id
_entity.type
_entity.pdbx_description
1 polymer ?
#
loop_
_entity_poly.entity_id
_entity_poly.type
_entity_poly.pdbx_seq_one_letter_code
_entity_poly.pdbx_strand_id
1 'polypeptide(L)'
;MSREIVLDIETQSAALADLSKLRISVIGCYFYESDTYEVFEEEEFPSLFKRLEHADRLIGYNTKGFDLRVMNNYYNGDFFSFSNLDLLEEIHKALGFRLKLDDVAAATVGTRKAGHGLQAVEWWKQGEIQKIKDYCLQDVKVTRDVYEYGRKYGALAYVDRMGERRGIPVNFSQTQAVSPKINLTMGL
;
A
#
# COMPACT_ATOMS: atom_id res chain seq x y z
N MET A 1 -13.60 -2.70 16.31
CA MET A 1 -13.23 -3.26 14.99
C MET A 1 -11.74 -3.03 14.79
N SER A 2 -11.07 -3.79 13.93
CA SER A 2 -9.64 -3.56 13.61
C SER A 2 -9.47 -2.16 13.00
N ARG A 3 -8.44 -1.39 13.42
CA ARG A 3 -8.05 -0.12 12.76
C ARG A 3 -6.90 -0.34 11.79
N GLU A 4 -6.85 -1.50 11.18
CA GLU A 4 -5.97 -1.77 10.05
C GLU A 4 -6.41 -0.94 8.83
N ILE A 5 -5.43 -0.56 8.01
CA ILE A 5 -5.66 0.24 6.81
C ILE A 5 -4.86 -0.38 5.69
N VAL A 6 -5.51 -0.61 4.55
CA VAL A 6 -4.83 -0.97 3.30
C VAL A 6 -4.68 0.30 2.48
N LEU A 7 -3.49 0.57 1.96
CA LEU A 7 -3.24 1.76 1.15
C LEU A 7 -2.38 1.48 -0.08
N ASP A 8 -2.48 2.39 -1.04
CA ASP A 8 -1.68 2.50 -2.25
C ASP A 8 -1.63 3.98 -2.67
N ILE A 9 -0.60 4.39 -3.41
CA ILE A 9 -0.47 5.76 -3.91
C ILE A 9 -0.27 5.79 -5.43
N GLU A 10 -0.71 6.88 -6.04
CA GLU A 10 -0.34 7.24 -7.41
C GLU A 10 0.48 8.52 -7.42
N THR A 11 1.35 8.68 -8.41
CA THR A 11 2.27 9.83 -8.48
C THR A 11 2.04 10.70 -9.71
N GLN A 12 2.32 12.00 -9.57
CA GLN A 12 2.14 13.02 -10.61
C GLN A 12 3.14 12.88 -11.76
N SER A 13 4.22 12.13 -11.55
CA SER A 13 5.25 11.84 -12.53
C SER A 13 5.81 10.43 -12.33
N ALA A 14 6.53 9.92 -13.33
CA ALA A 14 7.21 8.63 -13.19
C ALA A 14 8.28 8.71 -12.10
N ALA A 15 8.48 7.61 -11.38
CA ALA A 15 9.53 7.47 -10.40
C ALA A 15 10.92 7.58 -11.07
N LEU A 16 11.48 8.80 -11.08
CA LEU A 16 12.87 9.04 -11.41
C LEU A 16 13.77 8.56 -10.26
N ALA A 17 15.08 8.61 -10.45
CA ALA A 17 16.04 8.12 -9.45
C ALA A 17 15.94 8.81 -8.06
N ASP A 18 15.26 9.96 -7.96
CA ASP A 18 15.12 10.75 -6.74
C ASP A 18 13.67 10.80 -6.25
N LEU A 19 13.33 9.94 -5.29
CA LEU A 19 12.00 9.86 -4.69
C LEU A 19 11.64 11.09 -3.85
N SER A 20 12.63 11.89 -3.40
CA SER A 20 12.38 13.06 -2.55
C SER A 20 11.68 14.21 -3.29
N LYS A 21 11.70 14.18 -4.63
CA LYS A 21 11.06 15.16 -5.50
C LYS A 21 9.72 14.69 -6.05
N LEU A 22 9.33 13.46 -5.74
CA LEU A 22 8.13 12.86 -6.29
C LEU A 22 6.90 13.39 -5.54
N ARG A 23 5.89 13.80 -6.31
CA ARG A 23 4.61 14.26 -5.78
C ARG A 23 3.53 13.20 -6.00
N ILE A 24 2.63 13.10 -5.04
CA ILE A 24 1.51 12.17 -5.05
C ILE A 24 0.33 12.83 -5.77
N SER A 25 -0.34 12.11 -6.66
CA SER A 25 -1.61 12.55 -7.25
C SER A 25 -2.77 12.21 -6.31
N VAL A 26 -2.86 10.97 -5.85
CA VAL A 26 -3.85 10.51 -4.87
C VAL A 26 -3.30 9.44 -3.93
N ILE A 27 -3.90 9.33 -2.75
CA ILE A 27 -3.72 8.18 -1.83
C ILE A 27 -5.05 7.46 -1.71
N GLY A 28 -5.09 6.19 -2.12
CA GLY A 28 -6.23 5.31 -1.94
C GLY A 28 -6.11 4.58 -0.62
N CYS A 29 -7.23 4.44 0.11
CA CYS A 29 -7.28 3.73 1.37
C CYS A 29 -8.53 2.85 1.47
N TYR A 30 -8.38 1.71 2.12
CA TYR A 30 -9.48 0.93 2.66
C TYR A 30 -9.35 0.88 4.18
N PHE A 31 -10.41 1.31 4.88
CA PHE A 31 -10.44 1.38 6.32
C PHE A 31 -11.29 0.25 6.90
N TYR A 32 -10.67 -0.63 7.68
CA TYR A 32 -11.39 -1.74 8.32
C TYR A 32 -12.39 -1.29 9.40
N GLU A 33 -12.17 -0.13 10.01
CA GLU A 33 -13.04 0.40 11.05
C GLU A 33 -14.43 0.77 10.52
N SER A 34 -14.49 1.33 9.30
CA SER A 34 -15.70 1.82 8.66
C SER A 34 -16.19 0.98 7.48
N ASP A 35 -15.40 -0.01 7.04
CA ASP A 35 -15.66 -0.80 5.82
C ASP A 35 -15.83 0.09 4.58
N THR A 36 -14.95 1.10 4.44
CA THR A 36 -15.02 2.10 3.37
C THR A 36 -13.75 2.13 2.52
N TYR A 37 -13.96 2.37 1.24
CA TYR A 37 -12.92 2.81 0.31
C TYR A 37 -13.00 4.31 0.18
N GLU A 38 -11.87 4.98 0.40
CA GLU A 38 -11.76 6.44 0.33
C GLU A 38 -10.48 6.79 -0.41
N VAL A 39 -10.50 7.89 -1.16
CA VAL A 39 -9.36 8.38 -1.93
C VAL A 39 -9.16 9.86 -1.61
N PHE A 40 -7.91 10.24 -1.39
CA PHE A 40 -7.53 11.55 -0.90
C PHE A 40 -6.62 12.24 -1.90
N GLU A 41 -6.92 13.50 -2.22
CA GLU A 41 -6.03 14.40 -2.95
C GLU A 41 -5.07 15.13 -1.99
N GLU A 42 -4.07 15.83 -2.54
CA GLU A 42 -2.96 16.39 -1.77
C GLU A 42 -3.41 17.33 -0.64
N GLU A 43 -4.45 18.13 -0.87
CA GLU A 43 -5.04 19.02 0.12
C GLU A 43 -5.72 18.30 1.29
N GLU A 44 -6.07 17.02 1.12
CA GLU A 44 -6.74 16.20 2.12
C GLU A 44 -5.74 15.36 2.95
N PHE A 45 -4.46 15.28 2.55
CA PHE A 45 -3.44 14.51 3.25
C PHE A 45 -3.32 14.84 4.75
N PRO A 46 -3.41 16.11 5.21
CA PRO A 46 -3.36 16.40 6.64
C PRO A 46 -4.47 15.73 7.45
N SER A 47 -5.66 15.52 6.88
CA SER A 47 -6.76 14.83 7.56
C SER A 47 -6.54 13.31 7.54
N LEU A 48 -6.10 12.76 6.40
CA LEU A 48 -5.72 11.36 6.27
C LEU A 48 -4.62 10.97 7.25
N PHE A 49 -3.54 11.74 7.33
CA PHE A 49 -2.37 11.40 8.16
C PHE A 49 -2.71 11.31 9.65
N LYS A 50 -3.58 12.19 10.15
CA LYS A 50 -4.12 12.08 11.53
C LYS A 50 -4.86 10.75 11.75
N ARG A 51 -5.56 10.25 10.75
CA ARG A 51 -6.23 8.94 10.82
C ARG A 51 -5.21 7.79 10.78
N LEU A 52 -4.18 7.90 9.95
CA LEU A 52 -3.10 6.90 9.87
C LEU A 52 -2.28 6.80 11.16
N GLU A 53 -2.07 7.90 11.89
CA GLU A 53 -1.39 7.94 13.19
C GLU A 53 -2.07 7.07 14.26
N HIS A 54 -3.38 6.84 14.11
CA HIS A 54 -4.17 6.02 15.02
C HIS A 54 -4.42 4.60 14.51
N ALA A 55 -3.84 4.23 13.36
CA ALA A 55 -3.98 2.91 12.77
C ALA A 55 -3.25 1.86 13.60
N ASP A 56 -3.85 0.67 13.71
CA ASP A 56 -3.17 -0.46 14.36
C ASP A 56 -2.01 -0.97 13.48
N ARG A 57 -2.18 -0.91 12.15
CA ARG A 57 -1.18 -1.30 11.14
C ARG A 57 -1.55 -0.77 9.75
N LEU A 58 -0.54 -0.31 9.01
CA LEU A 58 -0.63 -0.02 7.58
C LEU A 58 -0.25 -1.25 6.76
N ILE A 59 -1.05 -1.56 5.74
CA ILE A 59 -0.90 -2.73 4.88
C ILE A 59 -0.80 -2.24 3.43
N GLY A 60 0.13 -2.79 2.67
CA GLY A 60 0.22 -2.46 1.25
C GLY A 60 1.12 -3.42 0.47
N TYR A 61 1.41 -3.07 -0.78
CA TYR A 61 2.25 -3.87 -1.67
C TYR A 61 3.43 -3.03 -2.18
N ASN A 62 4.65 -3.32 -1.70
CA ASN A 62 5.85 -2.51 -1.95
C ASN A 62 5.82 -1.10 -1.30
N THR A 63 4.98 -0.88 -0.29
CA THR A 63 4.86 0.42 0.37
C THR A 63 6.14 0.87 1.07
N LYS A 64 6.89 -0.05 1.70
CA LYS A 64 8.20 0.30 2.29
C LYS A 64 9.25 0.62 1.22
N GLY A 65 9.11 0.00 0.06
CA GLY A 65 9.99 0.22 -1.09
C GLY A 65 9.73 1.54 -1.80
N PHE A 66 8.49 2.05 -1.74
CA PHE A 66 8.06 3.19 -2.54
C PHE A 66 7.14 4.14 -1.75
N ASP A 67 5.90 3.74 -1.51
CA ASP A 67 4.81 4.61 -1.04
C ASP A 67 5.17 5.41 0.21
N LEU A 68 5.61 4.74 1.28
CA LEU A 68 5.93 5.39 2.55
C LEU A 68 7.08 6.40 2.41
N ARG A 69 8.01 6.16 1.47
CA ARG A 69 9.12 7.08 1.18
C ARG A 69 8.61 8.37 0.54
N VAL A 70 7.67 8.24 -0.38
CA VAL A 70 7.07 9.38 -1.08
C VAL A 70 6.10 10.11 -0.15
N MET A 71 5.31 9.40 0.66
CA MET A 71 4.43 9.99 1.66
C MET A 71 5.20 10.78 2.73
N ASN A 72 6.42 10.34 3.09
CA ASN A 72 7.31 11.11 3.98
C ASN A 72 7.78 12.45 3.38
N ASN A 73 7.58 12.74 2.08
CA ASN A 73 7.78 14.09 1.53
C ASN A 73 6.71 15.08 2.02
N TYR A 74 5.57 14.57 2.52
CA TYR A 74 4.41 15.34 2.95
C TYR A 74 4.17 15.29 4.46
N TYR A 75 4.78 14.33 5.15
CA TYR A 75 4.55 14.05 6.56
C TYR A 75 5.73 14.52 7.42
N ASN A 76 5.44 15.23 8.52
CA ASN A 76 6.47 15.76 9.41
C ASN A 76 7.12 14.69 10.31
N GLY A 77 6.48 13.53 10.45
CA GLY A 77 7.00 12.39 11.19
C GLY A 77 7.70 11.39 10.26
N ASP A 78 7.64 10.11 10.63
CA ASP A 78 8.19 9.03 9.81
C ASP A 78 7.22 7.85 9.74
N PHE A 79 6.65 7.58 8.55
CA PHE A 79 5.76 6.43 8.33
C PHE A 79 6.43 5.08 8.58
N PHE A 80 7.76 4.98 8.54
CA PHE A 80 8.47 3.75 8.89
C PHE A 80 8.40 3.43 10.40
N SER A 81 8.02 4.40 11.24
CA SER A 81 7.81 4.19 12.67
C SER A 81 6.49 3.47 13.00
N PHE A 82 5.55 3.42 12.04
CA PHE A 82 4.27 2.77 12.24
C PHE A 82 4.39 1.25 12.09
N SER A 83 3.41 0.49 12.61
CA SER A 83 3.31 -0.92 12.28
C SER A 83 2.97 -1.06 10.81
N ASN A 84 3.81 -1.77 10.05
CA ASN A 84 3.71 -1.90 8.60
C ASN A 84 3.78 -3.37 8.18
N LEU A 85 2.82 -3.81 7.35
CA LEU A 85 2.87 -5.06 6.62
C LEU A 85 3.00 -4.78 5.12
N ASP A 86 4.19 -5.01 4.58
CA ASP A 86 4.44 -4.93 3.15
C ASP A 86 4.42 -6.35 2.55
N LEU A 87 3.40 -6.65 1.75
CA LEU A 87 3.21 -7.98 1.18
C LEU A 87 4.36 -8.38 0.24
N LEU A 88 4.95 -7.43 -0.49
CA LEU A 88 6.08 -7.73 -1.37
C LEU A 88 7.34 -8.07 -0.56
N GLU A 89 7.54 -7.39 0.57
CA GLU A 89 8.63 -7.70 1.49
C GLU A 89 8.50 -9.12 2.03
N GLU A 90 7.31 -9.53 2.48
CA GLU A 90 7.08 -10.89 2.98
C GLU A 90 7.23 -11.96 1.91
N ILE A 91 6.74 -11.71 0.69
CA ILE A 91 6.94 -12.61 -0.46
C ILE A 91 8.43 -12.76 -0.77
N HIS A 92 9.18 -11.65 -0.76
CA HIS A 92 10.61 -11.67 -1.02
C HIS A 92 11.37 -12.45 0.07
N LYS A 93 10.97 -12.33 1.34
CA LYS A 93 11.53 -13.14 2.44
C LYS A 93 11.29 -14.63 2.24
N ALA A 94 10.12 -15.02 1.73
CA ALA A 94 9.76 -16.42 1.53
C ALA A 94 10.40 -17.05 0.28
N LEU A 95 10.52 -16.30 -0.82
CA LEU A 95 10.94 -16.83 -2.13
C LEU A 95 12.37 -16.44 -2.55
N GLY A 96 12.93 -15.37 -1.99
CA GLY A 96 14.21 -14.79 -2.44
C GLY A 96 14.13 -13.98 -3.73
N PHE A 97 12.93 -13.77 -4.28
CA PHE A 97 12.68 -12.91 -5.44
C PHE A 97 11.32 -12.20 -5.32
N ARG A 98 11.14 -11.13 -6.11
CA ARG A 98 9.95 -10.28 -6.09
C ARG A 98 8.94 -10.75 -7.13
N LEU A 99 7.66 -10.54 -6.83
CA LEU A 99 6.53 -10.80 -7.73
C LEU A 99 5.70 -9.54 -7.90
N LYS A 100 5.00 -9.39 -9.03
CA LYS A 100 4.05 -8.29 -9.20
C LYS A 100 2.75 -8.60 -8.47
N LEU A 101 2.10 -7.56 -7.95
CA LEU A 101 0.80 -7.68 -7.28
C LEU A 101 -0.22 -8.42 -8.16
N ASP A 102 -0.27 -8.10 -9.46
CA ASP A 102 -1.20 -8.73 -10.40
C ASP A 102 -0.98 -10.24 -10.54
N ASP A 103 0.27 -10.69 -10.61
CA ASP A 103 0.61 -12.12 -10.71
C ASP A 103 0.21 -12.87 -9.42
N VAL A 104 0.44 -12.26 -8.26
CA VAL A 104 0.06 -12.82 -6.95
C VAL A 104 -1.45 -12.83 -6.79
N ALA A 105 -2.13 -11.75 -7.16
CA ALA A 105 -3.59 -11.65 -7.09
C ALA A 105 -4.27 -12.68 -8.00
N ALA A 106 -3.78 -12.85 -9.23
CA ALA A 106 -4.30 -13.82 -10.17
C ALA A 106 -4.20 -15.25 -9.63
N ALA A 107 -3.06 -15.59 -9.02
CA ALA A 107 -2.85 -16.92 -8.45
C ALA A 107 -3.54 -17.13 -7.09
N THR A 108 -3.73 -16.07 -6.32
CA THR A 108 -4.26 -16.15 -4.94
C THR A 108 -5.78 -16.05 -4.92
N VAL A 109 -6.35 -15.01 -5.51
CA VAL A 109 -7.78 -14.67 -5.44
C VAL A 109 -8.49 -14.77 -6.81
N GLY A 110 -7.77 -15.11 -7.88
CA GLY A 110 -8.35 -15.30 -9.22
C GLY A 110 -8.62 -13.99 -9.97
N THR A 111 -8.16 -12.86 -9.44
CA THR A 111 -8.39 -11.52 -10.02
C THR A 111 -7.17 -11.10 -10.83
N ARG A 112 -7.39 -10.68 -12.08
CA ARG A 112 -6.39 -9.95 -12.89
C ARG A 112 -6.85 -8.51 -13.08
N LYS A 113 -5.92 -7.56 -13.02
CA LYS A 113 -6.14 -6.17 -13.40
C LYS A 113 -6.20 -6.05 -14.93
N ALA A 114 -6.93 -5.03 -15.38
CA ALA A 114 -7.00 -4.66 -16.79
C ALA A 114 -6.08 -3.46 -17.14
N GLY A 115 -5.32 -2.92 -16.18
CA GLY A 115 -4.56 -1.67 -16.31
C GLY A 115 -3.07 -1.82 -16.01
N HIS A 116 -2.29 -0.84 -16.46
CA HIS A 116 -0.84 -0.74 -16.27
C HIS A 116 -0.49 0.56 -15.53
N GLY A 117 0.35 0.53 -14.50
CA GLY A 117 0.69 1.70 -13.68
C GLY A 117 1.34 2.89 -14.42
N LEU A 118 1.85 2.69 -15.65
CA LEU A 118 2.27 3.80 -16.50
C LEU A 118 1.10 4.67 -16.98
N GLN A 119 -0.14 4.22 -16.84
CA GLN A 119 -1.31 4.96 -17.33
C GLN A 119 -1.71 6.12 -16.40
N ALA A 120 -1.43 6.02 -15.10
CA ALA A 120 -1.80 7.03 -14.11
C ALA A 120 -1.07 8.37 -14.33
N VAL A 121 0.22 8.33 -14.67
CA VAL A 121 1.02 9.52 -14.98
C VAL A 121 0.50 10.22 -16.25
N GLU A 122 0.08 9.45 -17.24
CA GLU A 122 -0.49 9.97 -18.49
C GLU A 122 -1.86 10.62 -18.25
N TRP A 123 -2.71 10.00 -17.42
CA TRP A 123 -3.98 10.61 -16.99
C TRP A 123 -3.76 11.88 -16.19
N TRP A 124 -2.73 11.94 -15.33
CA TRP A 124 -2.40 13.15 -14.59
C TRP A 124 -2.07 14.32 -15.54
N LYS A 125 -1.22 14.07 -16.55
CA LYS A 125 -0.91 15.07 -17.59
C LYS A 125 -2.14 15.54 -18.36
N GLN A 126 -3.18 14.70 -18.46
CA GLN A 126 -4.44 14.98 -19.14
C GLN A 126 -5.49 15.62 -18.23
N GLY A 127 -5.23 15.75 -16.92
CA GLY A 127 -6.22 16.23 -15.93
C GLY A 127 -7.32 15.22 -15.61
N GLU A 128 -7.12 13.95 -15.94
CA GLU A 128 -8.11 12.87 -15.83
C GLU A 128 -8.12 12.25 -14.43
N ILE A 129 -8.32 13.08 -13.40
CA ILE A 129 -8.14 12.71 -11.99
C ILE A 129 -9.04 11.55 -11.55
N GLN A 130 -10.26 11.47 -12.07
CA GLN A 130 -11.19 10.40 -11.71
C GLN A 130 -10.65 9.02 -12.10
N LYS A 131 -9.96 8.90 -13.26
CA LYS A 131 -9.37 7.63 -13.69
C LYS A 131 -8.24 7.19 -12.75
N ILE A 132 -7.46 8.14 -12.25
CA ILE A 132 -6.40 7.89 -11.27
C ILE A 132 -7.01 7.42 -9.95
N LYS A 133 -8.06 8.07 -9.47
CA LYS A 133 -8.80 7.69 -8.26
C LYS A 133 -9.34 6.25 -8.36
N ASP A 134 -10.02 5.95 -9.46
CA ASP A 134 -10.62 4.62 -9.69
C ASP A 134 -9.55 3.53 -9.76
N TYR A 135 -8.43 3.83 -10.44
CA TYR A 135 -7.29 2.92 -10.54
C TYR A 135 -6.62 2.66 -9.19
N CYS A 136 -6.35 3.71 -8.41
CA CYS A 136 -5.75 3.57 -7.08
C CYS A 136 -6.66 2.76 -6.14
N LEU A 137 -7.98 3.01 -6.15
CA LEU A 137 -8.92 2.23 -5.35
C LEU A 137 -9.02 0.76 -5.80
N GLN A 138 -8.86 0.49 -7.10
CA GLN A 138 -8.75 -0.88 -7.60
C GLN A 138 -7.50 -1.58 -7.04
N ASP A 139 -6.36 -0.89 -6.98
CA ASP A 139 -5.10 -1.41 -6.45
C ASP A 139 -5.20 -1.69 -4.95
N VAL A 140 -5.81 -0.78 -4.19
CA VAL A 140 -6.15 -0.99 -2.77
C VAL A 140 -7.06 -2.20 -2.60
N LYS A 141 -8.11 -2.34 -3.43
CA LYS A 141 -9.04 -3.47 -3.36
C LYS A 141 -8.35 -4.80 -3.60
N VAL A 142 -7.52 -4.88 -4.64
CA VAL A 142 -6.75 -6.11 -4.93
C VAL A 142 -5.80 -6.43 -3.79
N THR A 143 -5.11 -5.43 -3.25
CA THR A 143 -4.20 -5.60 -2.11
C THR A 143 -4.94 -6.10 -0.87
N ARG A 144 -6.11 -5.54 -0.57
CA ARG A 144 -7.00 -5.99 0.53
C ARG A 144 -7.42 -7.44 0.33
N ASP A 145 -7.87 -7.80 -0.87
CA ASP A 145 -8.36 -9.15 -1.15
C ASP A 145 -7.24 -10.20 -1.02
N VAL A 146 -6.03 -9.88 -1.50
CA VAL A 146 -4.83 -10.70 -1.31
C VAL A 146 -4.47 -10.83 0.17
N TYR A 147 -4.48 -9.72 0.91
CA TYR A 147 -4.22 -9.70 2.34
C TYR A 147 -5.24 -10.54 3.13
N GLU A 148 -6.54 -10.40 2.86
CA GLU A 148 -7.61 -11.17 3.51
C GLU A 148 -7.47 -12.67 3.26
N TYR A 149 -7.21 -13.06 2.02
CA TYR A 149 -6.93 -14.45 1.68
C TYR A 149 -5.72 -14.96 2.48
N GLY A 150 -4.62 -14.22 2.43
CA GLY A 150 -3.39 -14.57 3.12
C GLY A 150 -3.57 -14.70 4.63
N ARG A 151 -4.25 -13.74 5.26
CA ARG A 151 -4.58 -13.76 6.69
C ARG A 151 -5.43 -14.98 7.06
N LYS A 152 -6.38 -15.37 6.21
CA LYS A 152 -7.28 -16.50 6.45
C LYS A 152 -6.57 -17.86 6.31
N TYR A 153 -5.69 -18.00 5.31
CA TYR A 153 -5.10 -19.30 4.95
C TYR A 153 -3.62 -19.44 5.33
N GLY A 154 -2.98 -18.39 5.84
CA GLY A 154 -1.56 -18.37 6.19
C GLY A 154 -0.61 -18.41 4.98
N ALA A 155 -1.13 -18.26 3.77
CA ALA A 155 -0.34 -18.37 2.54
C ALA A 155 -0.96 -17.58 1.39
N LEU A 156 -0.11 -17.13 0.47
CA LEU A 156 -0.46 -16.60 -0.85
C LEU A 156 -0.11 -17.63 -1.93
N ALA A 157 -0.30 -17.28 -3.20
CA ALA A 157 0.11 -18.12 -4.32
C ALA A 157 0.73 -17.31 -5.45
N TYR A 158 1.50 -18.00 -6.29
CA TYR A 158 2.01 -17.50 -7.57
C TYR A 158 2.04 -18.63 -8.61
N VAL A 159 2.23 -18.28 -9.87
CA VAL A 159 2.48 -19.24 -10.95
C VAL A 159 4.00 -19.24 -11.23
N ASP A 160 4.63 -20.40 -11.15
CA ASP A 160 6.06 -20.53 -11.41
C ASP A 160 6.38 -20.53 -12.92
N ARG A 161 7.67 -20.62 -13.26
CA ARG A 161 8.14 -20.60 -14.65
C ARG A 161 7.65 -21.80 -15.47
N MET A 162 7.19 -22.87 -14.83
CA MET A 162 6.62 -24.05 -15.48
C MET A 162 5.10 -23.94 -15.66
N GLY A 163 4.49 -22.85 -15.20
CA GLY A 163 3.05 -22.65 -15.26
C GLY A 163 2.29 -23.29 -14.10
N GLU A 164 2.99 -23.78 -13.07
CA GLU A 164 2.36 -24.44 -11.93
C GLU A 164 2.04 -23.44 -10.81
N ARG A 165 0.86 -23.60 -10.20
CA ARG A 165 0.48 -22.80 -9.03
C ARG A 165 1.22 -23.28 -7.79
N ARG A 166 2.02 -22.41 -7.19
CA ARG A 166 2.81 -22.68 -5.98
C ARG A 166 2.32 -21.79 -4.83
N GLY A 167 2.33 -22.33 -3.61
CA GLY A 167 2.00 -21.59 -2.39
C GLY A 167 3.20 -20.80 -1.87
N ILE A 168 2.93 -19.65 -1.25
CA ILE A 168 3.91 -18.79 -0.60
C ILE A 168 3.52 -18.70 0.88
N PRO A 169 4.26 -19.31 1.82
CA PRO A 169 4.02 -19.09 3.24
C PRO A 169 4.35 -17.64 3.58
N VAL A 170 3.41 -16.92 4.20
CA VAL A 170 3.57 -15.51 4.56
C VAL A 170 3.20 -15.30 6.02
N ASN A 171 4.02 -14.54 6.74
CA ASN A 171 3.74 -14.19 8.12
C ASN A 171 2.86 -12.93 8.19
N PHE A 172 1.59 -13.11 8.57
CA PHE A 172 0.63 -12.01 8.74
C PHE A 172 0.51 -11.50 10.18
N SER A 173 1.27 -12.06 11.12
CA SER A 173 1.23 -11.66 12.53
C SER A 173 1.63 -10.19 12.69
N GLN A 174 0.99 -9.51 13.63
CA GLN A 174 1.39 -8.14 13.98
C GLN A 174 2.65 -8.22 14.84
N THR A 175 3.76 -7.67 14.36
CA THR A 175 4.86 -7.30 15.24
C THR A 175 4.44 -6.03 15.98
N GLN A 176 4.49 -6.06 17.32
CA GLN A 176 4.18 -4.88 18.13
C GLN A 176 5.04 -3.70 17.67
N ALA A 177 4.40 -2.58 17.33
CA ALA A 177 5.13 -1.33 17.13
C ALA A 177 5.85 -0.99 18.45
N VAL A 178 7.13 -0.62 18.36
CA VAL A 178 7.80 0.01 19.50
C VAL A 178 7.08 1.33 19.71
N SER A 179 6.35 1.47 20.82
CA SER A 179 5.59 2.68 21.12
C SER A 179 6.46 3.92 20.89
N PRO A 180 6.09 4.85 19.99
CA PRO A 180 6.85 6.07 19.83
C PRO A 180 6.83 6.78 21.19
N LYS A 181 8.02 7.02 21.76
CA LYS A 181 8.14 7.93 22.89
C LYS A 181 7.69 9.29 22.37
N ILE A 182 6.47 9.68 22.71
CA ILE A 182 5.99 11.04 22.48
C ILE A 182 6.87 11.96 23.34
N ASN A 183 7.90 12.53 22.75
CA ASN A 183 8.62 13.64 23.34
C ASN A 183 7.75 14.88 23.16
N LEU A 184 6.90 15.16 24.15
CA LEU A 184 6.27 16.47 24.32
C LEU A 184 7.36 17.46 24.73
N THR A 185 8.07 18.01 23.74
CA THR A 185 8.88 19.22 23.91
C THR A 185 8.26 20.35 23.09
N MET A 186 7.08 20.78 23.50
CA MET A 186 6.59 22.15 23.31
C MET A 186 6.55 22.70 24.75
N GLY A 187 7.56 23.41 25.23
CA GLY A 187 7.78 24.80 24.84
C GLY A 187 6.78 25.67 25.59
N LEU A 188 7.10 25.99 26.86
CA LEU A 188 6.54 27.14 27.58
C LEU A 188 6.98 28.44 26.91
#